data_AF-X1F3M1-F1
#
_entry.id   AF-X1F3M1-F1
#
_cell.length_a   1.000
_cell.length_b   1.000
_cell.length_c   1.000
_cell.angle_alpha   90.00
_cell.angle_beta   90.00
_cell.angle_gamma   90.00
#
_symmetry.space_group_name_H-M   'P 1'
#
loop_
_entity.id
_entity.type
_entity.pdbx_description
1 polymer ?
#
loop_
_entity_poly.entity_id
_entity_poly.type
_entity_poly.pdbx_seq_one_letter_code
_entity_poly.pdbx_strand_id
1 'polypeptide(L)'
;MIVLAQWVIAGSHESCFGWDGDKDAAIAYRDGSFYIRDGKNVKVGFGIYNDSASMKWYNHSGYLPCLVTEFERDGCTVKIMNFGDKVTVSGNDYVAAYSRVSVYNHSEEAVFLDPQPSKEFIVLKQSDIIMLLYLLGDNFSQETKRFNWDYYEPKTLHDSSLSPSIHAIVALDIEDVEKGYEYFE
;
A
#
# COMPACT_ATOMS: atom_id res chain seq x y z
N MET A 1 11.20 -6.28 -22.62
CA MET A 1 10.07 -6.20 -23.58
C MET A 1 9.16 -5.09 -23.08
N ILE A 2 8.87 -4.11 -23.94
CA ILE A 2 8.23 -2.84 -23.59
C ILE A 2 6.81 -3.11 -23.08
N VAL A 3 6.56 -2.85 -21.79
CA VAL A 3 5.20 -2.90 -21.22
C VAL A 3 4.52 -1.59 -21.58
N LEU A 4 3.74 -1.61 -22.65
CA LEU A 4 2.77 -0.57 -22.96
C LEU A 4 1.59 -0.73 -21.99
N ALA A 5 1.68 -0.11 -20.81
CA ALA A 5 0.48 0.30 -20.09
C ALA A 5 -0.15 1.42 -20.92
N GLN A 6 -1.14 1.04 -21.72
CA GLN A 6 -1.82 1.91 -22.68
C GLN A 6 -2.38 3.13 -21.94
N TRP A 7 -1.98 4.30 -22.43
CA TRP A 7 -2.45 5.67 -22.16
C TRP A 7 -3.69 5.79 -21.25
N VAL A 8 -3.53 6.46 -20.10
CA VAL A 8 -4.65 7.17 -19.47
C VAL A 8 -5.09 8.24 -20.45
N ILE A 9 -6.20 8.02 -21.15
CA ILE A 9 -6.83 9.06 -21.97
C ILE A 9 -7.32 10.11 -20.98
N ALA A 10 -6.78 11.33 -21.04
CA ALA A 10 -7.33 12.47 -20.33
C ALA A 10 -8.80 12.64 -20.75
N GLY A 11 -9.73 12.10 -19.94
CA GLY A 11 -11.16 12.02 -20.24
C GLY A 11 -11.85 10.72 -19.80
N SER A 12 -11.15 9.59 -19.70
CA SER A 12 -11.76 8.36 -19.16
C SER A 12 -11.93 8.46 -17.64
N HIS A 13 -13.09 8.03 -17.14
CA HIS A 13 -13.39 8.03 -15.70
C HIS A 13 -12.93 6.73 -15.01
N GLU A 14 -12.41 5.80 -15.80
CA GLU A 14 -12.16 4.41 -15.45
C GLU A 14 -10.85 3.92 -16.11
N SER A 15 -10.18 3.01 -15.42
CA SER A 15 -8.98 2.28 -15.85
C SER A 15 -9.04 0.87 -15.25
N CYS A 16 -8.03 0.04 -15.46
CA CYS A 16 -7.96 -1.28 -14.85
C CYS A 16 -6.55 -1.60 -14.35
N PHE A 17 -6.48 -2.51 -13.38
CA PHE A 17 -5.22 -3.06 -12.88
C PHE A 17 -5.40 -4.55 -12.57
N GLY A 18 -4.33 -5.30 -12.76
CA GLY A 18 -4.31 -6.77 -12.80
C GLY A 18 -3.07 -7.23 -13.56
N TRP A 19 -3.15 -8.41 -14.19
CA TRP A 19 -2.07 -8.91 -15.06
C TRP A 19 -2.50 -9.03 -16.52
N ASP A 20 -1.53 -9.21 -17.42
CA ASP A 20 -1.82 -9.36 -18.84
C ASP A 20 -2.63 -10.63 -19.14
N GLY A 21 -3.76 -10.49 -19.85
CA GLY A 21 -4.70 -11.58 -20.10
C GLY A 21 -5.70 -11.86 -18.97
N ASP A 22 -5.69 -11.06 -17.90
CA ASP A 22 -6.72 -11.11 -16.84
C ASP A 22 -8.07 -10.61 -17.37
N LYS A 23 -9.05 -11.51 -17.45
CA LYS A 23 -10.41 -11.17 -17.91
C LYS A 23 -11.22 -10.46 -16.82
N ASP A 24 -10.80 -10.59 -15.57
CA ASP A 24 -11.52 -10.15 -14.37
C ASP A 24 -10.75 -9.08 -13.56
N ALA A 25 -9.74 -8.46 -14.19
CA ALA A 25 -8.97 -7.32 -13.67
C ALA A 25 -9.84 -6.27 -12.96
N ALA A 26 -9.36 -5.74 -11.84
CA ALA A 26 -10.11 -4.72 -11.11
C ALA A 26 -10.28 -3.45 -11.95
N ILE A 27 -11.47 -2.85 -11.91
CA ILE A 27 -11.75 -1.58 -12.60
C ILE A 27 -11.50 -0.44 -11.61
N ALA A 28 -10.49 0.39 -11.86
CA ALA A 28 -10.15 1.53 -11.03
C ALA A 28 -10.85 2.81 -11.50
N TYR A 29 -11.15 3.69 -10.54
CA TYR A 29 -11.80 4.98 -10.76
C TYR A 29 -10.91 6.13 -10.31
N ARG A 30 -11.23 7.33 -10.81
CA ARG A 30 -10.51 8.58 -10.48
C ARG A 30 -10.58 9.01 -9.02
N ASP A 31 -11.54 8.51 -8.26
CA ASP A 31 -11.70 8.78 -6.81
C ASP A 31 -10.79 7.89 -5.95
N GLY A 32 -9.93 7.07 -6.57
CA GLY A 32 -9.07 6.10 -5.88
C GLY A 32 -9.79 4.82 -5.47
N SER A 33 -11.08 4.66 -5.77
CA SER A 33 -11.81 3.42 -5.59
C SER A 33 -11.58 2.43 -6.74
N PHE A 34 -11.97 1.18 -6.54
CA PHE A 34 -12.00 0.17 -7.58
C PHE A 34 -13.11 -0.86 -7.38
N TYR A 35 -13.53 -1.47 -8.48
CA TYR A 35 -14.54 -2.52 -8.53
C TYR A 35 -13.88 -3.89 -8.66
N ILE A 36 -14.09 -4.75 -7.66
CA ILE A 36 -13.64 -6.14 -7.64
C ILE A 36 -14.69 -6.98 -8.35
N ARG A 37 -14.29 -7.60 -9.45
CA ARG A 37 -15.12 -8.47 -10.29
C ARG A 37 -14.99 -9.93 -9.86
N ASP A 38 -15.79 -10.79 -10.50
CA ASP A 38 -15.83 -12.24 -10.33
C ASP A 38 -16.00 -12.74 -8.87
N GLY A 39 -17.25 -12.94 -8.48
CA GLY A 39 -17.62 -13.48 -7.16
C GLY A 39 -18.03 -12.43 -6.13
N LYS A 40 -17.22 -11.38 -5.89
CA LYS A 40 -17.58 -10.33 -4.91
C LYS A 40 -18.47 -9.22 -5.48
N ASN A 41 -18.21 -8.78 -6.71
CA ASN A 41 -18.98 -7.73 -7.40
C ASN A 41 -19.21 -6.49 -6.50
N VAL A 42 -18.12 -5.93 -5.98
CA VAL A 42 -18.16 -4.86 -4.98
C VAL A 42 -17.22 -3.71 -5.34
N LYS A 43 -17.71 -2.49 -5.17
CA LYS A 43 -16.88 -1.28 -5.26
C LYS A 43 -16.30 -0.98 -3.87
N VAL A 44 -14.99 -0.86 -3.80
CA VAL A 44 -14.25 -0.55 -2.56
C VAL A 44 -13.44 0.72 -2.76
N GLY A 45 -13.30 1.54 -1.72
CA GLY A 45 -12.55 2.79 -1.78
C GLY A 45 -12.43 3.45 -0.41
N PHE A 46 -12.16 4.75 -0.44
CA PHE A 46 -11.84 5.55 0.75
C PHE A 46 -12.73 6.80 0.79
N GLY A 47 -13.42 7.02 1.91
CA GLY A 47 -14.29 8.19 2.12
C GLY A 47 -13.54 9.53 2.27
N ILE A 48 -12.21 9.49 2.39
CA ILE A 48 -11.37 10.69 2.40
C ILE A 48 -11.35 11.45 1.08
N TYR A 49 -11.76 10.84 -0.03
CA TYR A 49 -11.96 11.55 -1.29
C TYR A 49 -13.10 12.58 -1.17
N ASN A 50 -12.87 13.79 -1.66
CA ASN A 50 -13.78 14.93 -1.50
C ASN A 50 -14.26 15.57 -2.81
N ASP A 51 -14.16 14.87 -3.94
CA ASP A 51 -14.50 15.41 -5.27
C ASP A 51 -13.79 16.75 -5.56
N SER A 52 -12.47 16.76 -5.35
CA SER A 52 -11.64 17.96 -5.54
C SER A 52 -11.57 18.37 -7.00
N ALA A 53 -11.83 19.66 -7.27
CA ALA A 53 -11.67 20.27 -8.58
C ALA A 53 -10.23 20.18 -9.12
N SER A 54 -9.21 20.02 -8.25
CA SER A 54 -7.79 19.95 -8.61
C SER A 54 -7.17 18.58 -8.26
N MET A 55 -7.77 17.51 -8.77
CA MET A 55 -7.29 16.14 -8.61
C MET A 55 -6.40 15.71 -9.79
N LYS A 56 -5.31 14.97 -9.50
CA LYS A 56 -4.44 14.32 -10.50
C LYS A 56 -4.64 12.81 -10.46
N TRP A 57 -4.74 12.18 -11.63
CA TRP A 57 -4.84 10.73 -11.76
C TRP A 57 -3.87 10.23 -12.81
N TYR A 58 -2.93 9.40 -12.37
CA TYR A 58 -1.78 9.00 -13.18
C TYR A 58 -1.24 7.65 -12.74
N ASN A 59 -0.45 7.00 -13.62
CA ASN A 59 0.32 5.83 -13.24
C ASN A 59 1.66 6.26 -12.63
N HIS A 60 2.01 5.70 -11.47
CA HIS A 60 3.35 5.85 -10.89
C HIS A 60 4.39 5.16 -11.79
N SER A 61 5.51 5.83 -12.08
CA SER A 61 6.59 5.25 -12.89
C SER A 61 7.51 4.35 -12.06
N GLY A 62 8.08 3.32 -12.68
CA GLY A 62 9.11 2.47 -12.07
C GLY A 62 8.60 1.29 -11.21
N TYR A 63 7.30 1.09 -11.09
CA TYR A 63 6.68 -0.06 -10.41
C TYR A 63 5.62 -0.73 -11.31
N LEU A 64 5.17 -1.93 -10.92
CA LEU A 64 3.95 -2.57 -11.47
C LEU A 64 2.77 -1.58 -11.49
N PRO A 65 1.75 -1.76 -12.38
CA PRO A 65 0.72 -0.73 -12.62
C PRO A 65 0.12 -0.22 -11.31
N CYS A 66 0.47 1.02 -10.98
CA CYS A 66 0.08 1.70 -9.76
C CYS A 66 -0.69 2.96 -10.13
N LEU A 67 -2.01 2.91 -10.00
CA LEU A 67 -2.87 4.05 -10.27
C LEU A 67 -2.92 4.94 -9.04
N VAL A 68 -2.53 6.20 -9.22
CA VAL A 68 -2.43 7.20 -8.15
C VAL A 68 -3.50 8.25 -8.35
N THR A 69 -4.34 8.43 -7.33
CA THR A 69 -5.27 9.57 -7.19
C THR A 69 -4.67 10.52 -6.17
N GLU A 70 -4.33 11.74 -6.59
CA GLU A 70 -3.71 12.77 -5.75
C GLU A 70 -4.57 14.02 -5.72
N PHE A 71 -4.87 14.54 -4.52
CA PHE A 71 -5.69 15.74 -4.31
C PHE A 71 -5.34 16.42 -2.99
N GLU A 72 -5.79 17.66 -2.82
CA GLU A 72 -5.63 18.42 -1.58
C GLU A 72 -6.90 18.35 -0.72
N ARG A 73 -6.73 18.21 0.60
CA ARG A 73 -7.81 18.25 1.58
C ARG A 73 -7.29 18.82 2.90
N ASP A 74 -7.97 19.82 3.44
CA ASP A 74 -7.69 20.43 4.74
C ASP A 74 -6.19 20.79 4.92
N GLY A 75 -5.58 21.37 3.87
CA GLY A 75 -4.17 21.76 3.88
C GLY A 75 -3.18 20.60 3.77
N CYS A 76 -3.64 19.39 3.46
CA CYS A 76 -2.80 18.20 3.26
C CYS A 76 -2.89 17.67 1.82
N THR A 77 -1.76 17.17 1.30
CA THR A 77 -1.77 16.36 0.07
C THR A 77 -2.15 14.92 0.43
N VAL A 78 -3.25 14.44 -0.14
CA VAL A 78 -3.69 13.05 -0.01
C VAL A 78 -3.38 12.30 -1.29
N LYS A 79 -2.83 11.09 -1.17
CA LYS A 79 -2.66 10.15 -2.28
C LYS A 79 -3.30 8.82 -1.95
N ILE A 80 -4.16 8.33 -2.86
CA ILE A 80 -4.70 6.98 -2.86
C ILE A 80 -4.01 6.25 -4.01
N MET A 81 -3.27 5.19 -3.69
CA MET A 81 -2.52 4.39 -4.66
C MET A 81 -3.12 2.99 -4.70
N ASN A 82 -3.49 2.50 -5.89
CA ASN A 82 -4.03 1.16 -6.11
C ASN A 82 -3.03 0.29 -6.86
N PHE A 83 -2.87 -0.94 -6.39
CA PHE A 83 -1.91 -1.91 -6.91
C PHE A 83 -2.61 -3.24 -7.17
N GLY A 84 -2.09 -4.01 -8.14
CA GLY A 84 -2.53 -5.37 -8.39
C GLY A 84 -1.35 -6.27 -8.73
N ASP A 85 -1.24 -7.36 -7.99
CA ASP A 85 -0.27 -8.41 -8.25
C ASP A 85 -0.97 -9.72 -8.59
N LYS A 86 -0.41 -10.48 -9.54
CA LYS A 86 -0.87 -11.83 -9.81
C LYS A 86 -0.38 -12.76 -8.71
N VAL A 87 -1.31 -13.49 -8.09
CA VAL A 87 -1.00 -14.55 -7.12
C VAL A 87 -1.67 -15.83 -7.56
N THR A 88 -0.94 -16.94 -7.56
CA THR A 88 -1.49 -18.26 -7.88
C THR A 88 -1.70 -19.04 -6.58
N VAL A 89 -2.93 -19.46 -6.31
CA VAL A 89 -3.30 -20.28 -5.14
C VAL A 89 -3.96 -21.56 -5.61
N SER A 90 -3.38 -22.71 -5.24
CA SER A 90 -3.90 -24.04 -5.62
C SER A 90 -4.12 -24.22 -7.12
N GLY A 91 -3.27 -23.61 -7.95
CA GLY A 91 -3.35 -23.67 -9.42
C GLY A 91 -4.33 -22.69 -10.07
N ASN A 92 -5.03 -21.87 -9.30
CA ASN A 92 -5.89 -20.80 -9.81
C ASN A 92 -5.21 -19.44 -9.64
N ASP A 93 -5.35 -18.58 -10.64
CA ASP A 93 -4.76 -17.24 -10.65
C ASP A 93 -5.74 -16.21 -10.08
N TYR A 94 -5.23 -15.31 -9.23
CA TYR A 94 -5.98 -14.25 -8.56
C TYR A 94 -5.25 -12.92 -8.66
N VAL A 95 -6.00 -11.81 -8.57
CA VAL A 95 -5.43 -10.48 -8.32
C VAL A 95 -5.40 -10.25 -6.81
N ALA A 96 -4.21 -10.08 -6.25
CA ALA A 96 -4.03 -9.43 -4.96
C ALA A 96 -4.16 -7.92 -5.18
N ALA A 97 -5.36 -7.38 -4.97
CA ALA A 97 -5.62 -5.94 -5.04
C ALA A 97 -5.40 -5.30 -3.66
N TYR A 98 -4.56 -4.28 -3.60
CA TYR A 98 -4.29 -3.54 -2.37
C TYR A 98 -4.14 -2.05 -2.65
N SER A 99 -4.33 -1.27 -1.60
CA SER A 99 -4.27 0.18 -1.66
C SER A 99 -3.39 0.75 -0.56
N ARG A 100 -2.76 1.89 -0.85
CA ARG A 100 -2.06 2.71 0.13
C ARG A 100 -2.66 4.10 0.12
N VAL A 101 -3.04 4.60 1.29
CA VAL A 101 -3.41 6.00 1.49
C VAL A 101 -2.29 6.70 2.23
N SER A 102 -1.78 7.80 1.67
CA SER A 102 -0.78 8.66 2.32
C SER A 102 -1.34 10.07 2.46
N VAL A 103 -1.13 10.68 3.62
CA VAL A 103 -1.48 12.07 3.90
C VAL A 103 -0.19 12.81 4.26
N TYR A 104 0.12 13.87 3.53
CA TYR A 104 1.24 14.75 3.83
C TYR A 104 0.71 16.10 4.29
N ASN A 105 0.99 16.44 5.55
CA ASN A 105 0.63 17.72 6.14
C ASN A 105 1.68 18.77 5.79
N HIS A 106 1.25 19.88 5.17
CA HIS A 106 2.14 20.99 4.80
C HIS A 106 2.34 21.99 5.95
N SER A 107 1.71 21.78 7.09
CA SER A 107 1.74 22.66 8.26
C SER A 107 2.38 22.00 9.48
N GLU A 108 2.73 22.82 10.47
CA GLU A 108 3.20 22.37 11.78
C GLU A 108 2.04 22.03 12.74
N GLU A 109 0.80 22.41 12.39
CA GLU A 109 -0.38 22.12 13.20
C GLU A 109 -0.84 20.68 12.98
N ALA A 110 -1.28 20.03 14.06
CA ALA A 110 -1.80 18.67 13.96
C ALA A 110 -3.13 18.67 13.18
N VAL A 111 -3.20 17.86 12.12
CA VAL A 111 -4.41 17.65 11.31
C VAL A 111 -4.85 16.20 11.46
N PHE A 112 -6.14 15.99 11.76
CA PHE A 112 -6.75 14.68 11.80
C PHE A 112 -7.55 14.42 10.52
N LEU A 113 -7.09 13.46 9.71
CA LEU A 113 -7.77 13.03 8.50
C LEU A 113 -7.91 11.50 8.51
N ASP A 114 -9.16 11.03 8.61
CA ASP A 114 -9.48 9.61 8.53
C ASP A 114 -9.64 9.18 7.05
N PRO A 115 -8.85 8.19 6.55
CA PRO A 115 -9.02 7.61 5.23
C PRO A 115 -10.42 7.04 4.96
N GLN A 116 -11.16 6.61 5.99
CA GLN A 116 -12.48 5.99 5.90
C GLN A 116 -12.52 4.84 4.87
N PRO A 117 -11.72 3.76 5.06
CA PRO A 117 -11.71 2.64 4.13
C PRO A 117 -13.06 1.89 4.14
N SER A 118 -13.46 1.38 2.98
CA SER A 118 -14.58 0.44 2.88
C SER A 118 -14.33 -0.81 3.72
N LYS A 119 -15.38 -1.39 4.31
CA LYS A 119 -15.30 -2.53 5.25
C LYS A 119 -14.70 -3.80 4.64
N GLU A 120 -14.67 -3.90 3.31
CA GLU A 120 -14.11 -5.02 2.55
C GLU A 120 -12.58 -5.01 2.54
N PHE A 121 -11.95 -3.87 2.84
CA PHE A 121 -10.50 -3.81 3.00
C PHE A 121 -10.07 -4.53 4.26
N ILE A 122 -9.03 -5.34 4.13
CA ILE A 122 -8.30 -5.90 5.26
C ILE A 122 -7.18 -4.93 5.57
N VAL A 123 -7.25 -4.26 6.73
CA VAL A 123 -6.22 -3.31 7.17
C VAL A 123 -4.98 -4.08 7.59
N LEU A 124 -3.86 -3.83 6.91
CA LEU A 124 -2.55 -4.33 7.32
C LEU A 124 -2.06 -3.45 8.49
N LYS A 125 -2.29 -3.92 9.73
CA LYS A 125 -2.06 -3.11 10.94
C LYS A 125 -0.67 -3.23 11.56
N GLN A 126 0.14 -4.22 11.19
CA GLN A 126 1.45 -4.45 11.82
C GLN A 126 2.49 -4.96 10.82
N SER A 127 3.72 -5.07 11.30
CA SER A 127 4.90 -5.44 10.53
C SER A 127 4.86 -6.88 10.04
N ASP A 128 4.15 -7.15 8.95
CA ASP A 128 4.04 -8.49 8.39
C ASP A 128 5.42 -9.01 7.92
N ILE A 129 6.23 -8.15 7.31
CA ILE A 129 7.58 -8.52 6.85
C ILE A 129 8.59 -8.56 7.99
N ILE A 130 8.56 -7.62 8.95
CA ILE A 130 9.47 -7.69 10.11
C ILE A 130 9.13 -8.90 10.99
N MET A 131 7.85 -9.27 11.11
CA MET A 131 7.43 -10.51 11.78
C MET A 131 7.93 -11.74 11.02
N LEU A 132 7.92 -11.73 9.69
CA LEU A 132 8.50 -12.80 8.88
C LEU A 132 10.02 -12.93 9.11
N LEU A 133 10.74 -11.81 9.16
CA LEU A 133 12.18 -11.80 9.49
C LEU A 133 12.44 -12.32 10.91
N TYR A 134 11.57 -12.03 11.86
CA TYR A 134 11.66 -12.58 13.21
C TYR A 134 11.43 -14.10 13.23
N LEU A 135 10.34 -14.58 12.63
CA LEU A 135 9.94 -15.99 12.71
C LEU A 135 10.84 -16.92 11.91
N LEU A 136 11.35 -16.46 10.76
CA LEU A 136 12.14 -17.25 9.81
C LEU A 136 13.51 -16.62 9.51
N GLY A 137 14.07 -15.87 10.47
CA GLY A 137 15.29 -15.09 10.29
C GLY A 137 16.48 -15.88 9.75
N ASP A 138 16.62 -17.14 10.16
CA ASP A 138 17.71 -18.02 9.71
C ASP A 138 17.65 -18.34 8.20
N ASN A 139 16.50 -18.13 7.55
CA ASN A 139 16.32 -18.38 6.12
C ASN A 139 16.69 -17.18 5.24
N PHE A 140 17.05 -16.03 5.82
CA PHE A 140 17.33 -14.79 5.08
C PHE A 140 18.75 -14.30 5.36
N SER A 141 19.39 -13.75 4.32
CA SER A 141 20.71 -13.11 4.48
C SER A 141 20.59 -11.78 5.25
N GLN A 142 21.67 -11.36 5.92
CA GLN A 142 21.74 -10.06 6.60
C GLN A 142 21.38 -8.89 5.68
N GLU A 143 21.84 -8.92 4.43
CA GLU A 143 21.51 -7.91 3.42
C GLU A 143 19.99 -7.86 3.13
N THR A 144 19.35 -9.03 3.00
CA THR A 144 17.91 -9.12 2.77
C THR A 144 17.12 -8.59 3.96
N LYS A 145 17.54 -8.95 5.19
CA LYS A 145 16.91 -8.46 6.42
C LYS A 145 17.03 -6.94 6.51
N ARG A 146 18.22 -6.38 6.29
CA ARG A 146 18.48 -4.93 6.34
C ARG A 146 17.70 -4.16 5.27
N PHE A 147 17.67 -4.65 4.03
CA PHE A 147 16.87 -4.03 2.96
C PHE A 147 15.37 -3.95 3.33
N ASN A 148 14.82 -5.04 3.87
CA ASN A 148 13.42 -5.06 4.29
C ASN A 148 13.18 -4.20 5.53
N TRP A 149 14.11 -4.19 6.49
CA TRP A 149 14.07 -3.31 7.65
C TRP A 149 13.97 -1.84 7.24
N ASP A 150 14.93 -1.37 6.42
CA ASP A 150 14.99 0.02 5.96
C ASP A 150 13.72 0.44 5.18
N TYR A 151 13.07 -0.52 4.52
CA TYR A 151 11.82 -0.26 3.82
C TYR A 151 10.60 -0.24 4.74
N TYR A 152 10.45 -1.20 5.65
CA TYR A 152 9.19 -1.43 6.39
C TYR A 152 9.15 -0.78 7.77
N GLU A 153 10.28 -0.62 8.47
CA GLU A 153 10.33 0.05 9.78
C GLU A 153 9.71 1.46 9.74
N PRO A 154 10.12 2.38 8.83
CA PRO A 154 9.62 3.76 8.86
C PRO A 154 8.16 3.89 8.39
N LYS A 155 7.55 2.78 7.96
CA LYS A 155 6.15 2.69 7.51
C LYS A 155 5.26 1.96 8.52
N THR A 156 5.82 1.52 9.64
CA THR A 156 5.09 0.82 10.69
C THR A 156 4.64 1.84 11.74
N LEU A 157 3.32 1.91 11.99
CA LEU A 157 2.74 2.87 12.94
C LEU A 157 2.93 2.47 14.42
N HIS A 158 3.35 1.23 14.69
CA HIS A 158 3.52 0.66 16.03
C HIS A 158 2.28 0.72 16.94
N ASP A 159 1.07 0.87 16.38
CA ASP A 159 -0.22 0.97 17.09
C ASP A 159 -0.68 -0.32 17.82
N SER A 160 0.17 -1.33 17.88
CA SER A 160 -0.08 -2.56 18.63
C SER A 160 1.11 -2.90 19.49
N SER A 161 0.81 -3.32 20.72
CA SER A 161 1.79 -3.61 21.77
C SER A 161 2.80 -4.70 21.40
N LEU A 162 2.51 -5.52 20.37
CA LEU A 162 3.43 -6.54 19.88
C LEU A 162 4.51 -5.94 18.96
N SER A 163 4.26 -4.79 18.34
CA SER A 163 5.14 -4.23 17.32
C SER A 163 6.53 -3.86 17.85
N PRO A 164 6.68 -3.11 18.96
CA PRO A 164 8.01 -2.71 19.46
C PRO A 164 8.90 -3.91 19.78
N SER A 165 8.36 -4.92 20.49
CA SER A 165 9.14 -6.12 20.85
C SER A 165 9.70 -6.88 19.65
N ILE A 166 8.97 -6.94 18.54
CA ILE A 166 9.41 -7.64 17.32
C ILE A 166 10.47 -6.80 16.59
N HIS A 167 10.31 -5.48 16.57
CA HIS A 167 11.31 -4.59 15.98
C HIS A 167 12.61 -4.58 16.78
N ALA A 168 12.53 -4.60 18.12
CA ALA A 168 13.72 -4.71 18.97
C ALA A 168 14.54 -5.97 18.64
N ILE A 169 13.89 -7.14 18.49
CA ILE A 169 14.58 -8.39 18.18
C ILE A 169 15.19 -8.37 16.78
N VAL A 170 14.45 -7.90 15.77
CA VAL A 170 14.96 -7.86 14.39
C VAL A 170 16.06 -6.81 14.23
N ALA A 171 15.99 -5.67 14.92
CA ALA A 171 17.06 -4.67 14.96
C ALA A 171 18.38 -5.28 15.48
N LEU A 172 18.30 -6.04 16.58
CA LEU A 172 19.46 -6.75 17.12
C LEU A 172 19.98 -7.83 16.16
N ASP A 173 19.09 -8.55 15.48
CA ASP A 173 19.45 -9.57 14.48
C ASP A 173 20.15 -8.95 13.25
N ILE A 174 19.83 -7.71 12.88
CA ILE A 174 20.56 -6.97 11.84
C ILE A 174 21.79 -6.21 12.37
N GLU A 175 22.16 -6.40 13.63
CA GLU A 175 23.28 -5.72 14.31
C GLU A 175 23.10 -4.21 14.53
N ASP A 176 21.85 -3.72 14.52
CA ASP A 176 21.49 -2.35 14.87
C ASP A 176 21.08 -2.23 16.34
N VAL A 177 22.09 -2.18 17.20
CA VAL A 177 21.90 -2.20 18.66
C VAL A 177 21.20 -0.93 19.16
N GLU A 178 21.44 0.22 18.53
CA GLU A 178 20.80 1.49 18.91
C GLU A 178 19.28 1.42 18.69
N LYS A 179 18.85 0.99 17.50
CA LYS A 179 17.42 0.77 17.21
C LYS A 179 16.83 -0.34 18.06
N GLY A 180 17.60 -1.38 18.34
CA GLY A 180 17.17 -2.46 19.23
C GLY A 180 16.81 -1.97 20.63
N TYR A 181 17.58 -1.03 21.16
CA TYR A 181 17.32 -0.42 22.47
C TYR A 181 16.16 0.58 22.41
N GLU A 182 16.08 1.40 21.36
CA GLU A 182 14.98 2.36 21.15
C GLU A 182 13.61 1.68 21.14
N TYR A 183 13.51 0.47 20.57
CA TYR A 183 12.26 -0.30 20.54
C TYR A 183 11.99 -1.14 21.78
N PHE A 184 12.97 -1.29 22.67
CA PHE A 184 12.85 -2.06 23.91
C PHE A 184 12.31 -1.23 25.07
N GLU A 185 12.71 0.06 25.14
CA GLU A 185 12.26 1.05 26.13
C GLU A 185 10.87 1.63 25.81
#